data_AF-A0A4Y2JSV9-F1
#
_entry.id   AF-A0A4Y2JSV9-F1
#
_cell.length_a   1.000
_cell.length_b   1.000
_cell.length_c   1.000
_cell.angle_alpha   90.00
_cell.angle_beta   90.00
_cell.angle_gamma   90.00
#
_symmetry.space_group_name_H-M   'P 1'
#
loop_
_entity.id
_entity.type
_entity.pdbx_description
1 polymer ?
#
loop_
_entity_poly.entity_id
_entity_poly.type
_entity_poly.pdbx_seq_one_letter_code
_entity_poly.pdbx_strand_id
1 'polypeptide(L)'
;MKHDLDIQVAKFFYSCNIPFNVAEQAEFLALIQKLRPGYKPQSLKALSENLLNEVTTLLQNDMALALENKECTLMEGGWSNIHNKPVIASCLHTDGKSYFLNAEECGRNKKQQSIAKCLQKNQLNWLRRSIKQK
;
A
#
# COMPACT_ATOMS: atom_id res chain seq x y z
N MET A 1 14.59 18.53 4.49
CA MET A 1 14.06 19.34 3.34
C MET A 1 14.07 18.59 2.01
N LYS A 2 15.21 18.14 1.45
CA LYS A 2 15.18 17.36 0.18
C LYS A 2 14.38 16.05 0.34
N HIS A 3 14.68 15.31 1.40
CA HIS A 3 14.03 14.04 1.70
C HIS A 3 12.51 14.19 1.87
N ASP A 4 12.05 15.21 2.62
CA ASP A 4 10.62 15.48 2.80
C ASP A 4 9.90 15.74 1.47
N LEU A 5 10.56 16.44 0.53
CA LEU A 5 10.05 16.64 -0.83
C LEU A 5 9.99 15.33 -1.61
N ASP A 6 11.02 14.48 -1.49
CA ASP A 6 11.04 13.16 -2.13
C ASP A 6 9.86 12.29 -1.66
N ILE A 7 9.59 12.28 -0.35
CA ILE A 7 8.44 11.59 0.24
C ILE A 7 7.12 12.18 -0.24
N GLN A 8 7.01 13.52 -0.31
CA GLN A 8 5.78 14.17 -0.77
C GLN A 8 5.49 13.89 -2.25
N VAL A 9 6.51 13.89 -3.11
CA VAL A 9 6.39 13.50 -4.51
C VAL A 9 5.99 12.02 -4.62
N ALA A 10 6.63 11.13 -3.86
CA ALA A 10 6.29 9.71 -3.87
C ALA A 10 4.82 9.47 -3.47
N LYS A 11 4.35 10.13 -2.39
CA LYS A 11 2.94 10.08 -1.97
C LYS A 11 1.99 10.52 -3.08
N PHE A 12 2.30 11.60 -3.81
CA PHE A 12 1.49 12.06 -4.95
C PHE A 12 1.40 11.00 -6.06
N PHE A 13 2.53 10.38 -6.41
CA PHE A 13 2.55 9.31 -7.41
C PHE A 13 1.67 8.13 -6.99
N TYR A 14 1.79 7.68 -5.74
CA TYR A 14 1.03 6.52 -5.26
C TYR A 14 -0.46 6.84 -5.09
N SER A 15 -0.82 8.01 -4.53
CA SER A 15 -2.22 8.37 -4.29
C SER A 15 -3.02 8.55 -5.57
N CYS A 16 -2.36 8.99 -6.65
CA CYS A 16 -2.99 9.24 -7.93
C CYS A 16 -2.78 8.08 -8.93
N ASN A 17 -2.18 6.97 -8.50
CA ASN A 17 -1.83 5.83 -9.35
C ASN A 17 -1.08 6.26 -10.62
N ILE A 18 -0.11 7.18 -10.47
CA ILE A 18 0.66 7.73 -11.58
C ILE A 18 1.76 6.72 -11.96
N PRO A 19 1.86 6.34 -13.23
CA PRO A 19 2.97 5.51 -13.71
C PRO A 19 4.33 6.13 -13.38
N PHE A 20 5.27 5.34 -12.86
CA PHE A 20 6.55 5.86 -12.37
C PHE A 20 7.43 6.48 -13.47
N ASN A 21 7.20 6.13 -14.74
CA ASN A 21 7.90 6.75 -15.87
C ASN A 21 7.57 8.24 -16.04
N VAL A 22 6.45 8.70 -15.48
CA VAL A 22 6.09 10.13 -15.46
C VAL A 22 7.09 10.96 -14.64
N ALA A 23 7.83 10.37 -13.71
CA ALA A 23 8.87 11.06 -12.93
C ALA A 23 10.03 11.59 -13.80
N GLU A 24 10.22 11.00 -14.98
CA GLU A 24 11.25 11.37 -15.95
C GLU A 24 10.67 12.15 -17.15
N GLN A 25 9.37 12.44 -17.13
CA GLN A 25 8.69 13.17 -18.19
C GLN A 25 9.07 14.67 -18.15
N ALA A 26 9.32 15.26 -19.33
CA ALA A 26 9.92 16.59 -19.46
C ALA A 26 9.09 17.73 -18.84
N GLU A 27 7.77 17.72 -18.99
CA GLU A 27 6.87 18.74 -18.41
C GLU A 27 6.78 18.61 -16.88
N PHE A 28 6.79 17.39 -16.35
CA PHE A 28 6.89 17.18 -14.91
C PHE A 28 8.21 17.74 -14.35
N LEU A 29 9.34 17.42 -14.99
CA LEU A 29 10.64 17.96 -14.59
C LEU A 29 10.69 19.50 -14.70
N ALA A 30 10.14 20.07 -15.78
CA ALA A 30 10.07 21.51 -15.98
C ALA A 30 9.20 22.18 -14.90
N LEU A 31 8.05 21.60 -14.56
CA LEU A 31 7.19 22.07 -13.48
C LEU A 31 7.95 22.09 -12.14
N ILE A 32 8.63 20.99 -11.80
CA ILE A 32 9.39 20.89 -10.56
C ILE A 32 10.53 21.91 -10.50
N GLN A 33 11.27 22.13 -11.60
CA GLN A 33 12.31 23.16 -11.63
C GLN A 33 11.74 24.58 -11.49
N LYS A 34 10.58 24.87 -12.08
CA LYS A 34 9.91 26.17 -11.93
C LYS A 34 9.43 26.42 -10.50
N LEU A 35 8.89 25.40 -9.84
CA LEU A 35 8.43 25.48 -8.45
C LEU A 35 9.59 25.55 -7.45
N ARG A 36 10.66 24.79 -7.71
CA ARG A 36 11.83 24.71 -6.83
C ARG A 36 13.11 24.52 -7.63
N PRO A 37 13.77 25.63 -8.03
CA PRO A 37 15.04 25.56 -8.73
C PRO A 37 16.08 24.77 -7.95
N GLY A 38 16.76 23.83 -8.61
CA GLY A 38 17.83 23.01 -8.02
C GLY A 38 17.36 21.74 -7.30
N TYR A 39 16.06 21.54 -7.10
CA TYR A 39 15.54 20.24 -6.66
C TYR A 39 15.33 19.33 -7.87
N LYS A 40 15.96 18.15 -7.86
CA LYS A 40 15.71 17.11 -8.86
C LYS A 40 14.82 16.04 -8.24
N PRO A 41 13.63 15.77 -8.81
CA PRO A 41 12.77 14.71 -8.33
C PRO A 41 13.44 13.35 -8.55
N GLN A 42 12.95 12.35 -7.82
CA GLN A 42 13.54 11.02 -7.76
C GLN A 42 13.26 10.23 -9.03
N SER A 43 14.19 9.33 -9.39
CA SER A 43 14.05 8.50 -10.58
C SER A 43 12.92 7.48 -10.43
N LEU A 44 12.49 6.91 -11.57
CA LEU A 44 11.54 5.81 -11.59
C LEU A 44 11.96 4.69 -10.64
N LYS A 45 13.26 4.34 -10.65
CA LYS A 45 13.81 3.26 -9.82
C LYS A 45 13.70 3.57 -8.32
N ALA A 46 14.03 4.80 -7.94
CA ALA A 46 13.92 5.23 -6.54
C ALA A 46 12.46 5.23 -6.06
N LEU A 47 11.52 5.62 -6.94
CA LEU A 47 10.07 5.56 -6.66
C LEU A 47 9.54 4.13 -6.58
N SER A 48 10.05 3.19 -7.36
CA SER A 48 9.60 1.79 -7.34
C SER A 48 10.23 0.94 -6.23
N GLU A 49 11.34 1.39 -5.66
CA GLU A 49 12.12 0.64 -4.67
C GLU A 49 12.10 1.35 -3.30
N ASN A 50 13.12 2.17 -3.03
CA ASN A 50 13.39 2.71 -1.70
C ASN A 50 12.23 3.54 -1.15
N LEU A 51 11.69 4.46 -1.94
CA LEU A 51 10.61 5.36 -1.50
C LEU A 51 9.29 4.60 -1.33
N LEU A 52 9.06 3.55 -2.12
CA LEU A 52 7.86 2.73 -1.99
C LEU A 52 7.85 2.01 -0.65
N ASN A 53 8.97 1.37 -0.30
CA ASN A 53 9.12 0.69 0.99
C ASN A 53 8.98 1.67 2.15
N GLU A 54 9.65 2.81 2.06
CA GLU A 54 9.63 3.83 3.11
C GLU A 54 8.22 4.41 3.33
N VAL A 55 7.54 4.86 2.27
CA VAL A 55 6.17 5.36 2.38
C VAL A 55 5.22 4.28 2.87
N THR A 56 5.40 3.02 2.44
CA THR A 56 4.60 1.90 2.95
C THR A 56 4.80 1.70 4.44
N THR A 57 6.04 1.72 4.93
CA THR A 57 6.34 1.61 6.37
C THR A 57 5.74 2.77 7.16
N LEU A 58 5.84 4.01 6.66
CA LEU A 58 5.21 5.17 7.28
C LEU A 58 3.69 4.98 7.41
N LEU A 59 3.02 4.59 6.32
CA LEU A 59 1.57 4.36 6.33
C LEU A 59 1.17 3.18 7.24
N GLN A 60 1.99 2.14 7.33
CA GLN A 60 1.76 1.02 8.23
C GLN A 60 1.88 1.42 9.70
N ASN A 61 2.84 2.28 10.03
CA ASN A 61 3.00 2.82 11.39
C ASN A 61 1.81 3.73 11.74
N ASP A 62 1.42 4.63 10.84
CA ASP A 62 0.25 5.51 11.01
C ASP A 62 -1.02 4.69 11.21
N MET A 63 -1.19 3.63 10.42
CA MET A 63 -2.28 2.66 10.57
C MET A 63 -2.22 1.97 11.94
N ALA A 64 -1.06 1.45 12.37
CA ALA A 64 -0.94 0.77 13.66
C ALA A 64 -1.34 1.67 14.83
N LEU A 65 -0.87 2.92 14.83
CA LEU A 65 -1.25 3.93 15.82
C LEU A 65 -2.74 4.25 15.76
N ALA A 66 -3.30 4.39 14.56
CA ALA A 66 -4.71 4.73 14.38
C ALA A 66 -5.68 3.61 14.82
N LEU A 67 -5.20 2.36 14.83
CA LEU A 67 -5.95 1.16 15.21
C LEU A 67 -5.68 0.69 16.64
N GLU A 68 -4.73 1.30 17.34
CA GLU A 68 -4.34 0.91 18.69
C GLU A 68 -5.53 0.98 19.66
N ASN A 69 -5.80 -0.12 20.37
CA ASN A 69 -6.91 -0.27 21.31
C ASN A 69 -8.31 0.00 20.73
N LYS A 70 -8.48 -0.16 19.41
CA LYS A 70 -9.79 -0.01 18.75
C LYS A 70 -10.39 -1.32 18.33
N GLU A 71 -11.71 -1.41 18.47
CA GLU A 71 -12.50 -2.44 17.80
C GLU A 71 -12.53 -2.14 16.30
N CYS A 72 -12.24 -3.17 15.51
CA CYS A 72 -12.13 -3.06 14.07
C CYS A 72 -12.93 -4.19 13.41
N THR A 73 -13.54 -3.90 12.28
CA THR A 73 -14.13 -4.93 11.41
C THR A 73 -13.15 -5.28 10.32
N LEU A 74 -12.80 -6.57 10.22
CA LEU A 74 -12.05 -7.08 9.08
C LEU A 74 -13.01 -7.25 7.89
N MET A 75 -12.74 -6.53 6.82
CA MET A 75 -13.46 -6.62 5.55
C MET A 75 -12.57 -7.34 4.53
N GLU A 76 -13.09 -8.41 3.93
CA GLU A 76 -12.37 -9.17 2.91
C GLU A 76 -13.16 -9.16 1.60
N GLY A 77 -12.49 -8.80 0.51
CA GLY A 77 -13.05 -8.75 -0.84
C GLY A 77 -12.24 -9.63 -1.78
N GLY A 78 -12.90 -10.31 -2.72
CA GLY A 78 -12.25 -11.23 -3.64
C GLY A 78 -12.57 -10.97 -5.11
N TRP A 79 -11.57 -11.11 -5.97
CA TRP A 79 -11.72 -11.06 -7.43
C TRP A 79 -10.84 -12.11 -8.12
N SER A 80 -10.98 -12.26 -9.43
CA SER A 80 -10.06 -13.04 -10.26
C SER A 80 -9.07 -12.09 -10.94
N ASN A 81 -7.78 -12.43 -10.98
CA ASN A 81 -6.81 -11.69 -11.81
C ASN A 81 -6.96 -12.04 -13.30
N ILE A 82 -6.11 -11.46 -14.16
CA ILE A 82 -6.10 -11.69 -15.61
C ILE A 82 -5.82 -13.15 -16.02
N HIS A 83 -5.29 -13.96 -15.10
CA HIS A 83 -5.03 -15.40 -15.29
C HIS A 83 -6.09 -16.28 -14.60
N ASN A 84 -7.23 -15.69 -14.22
CA ASN A 84 -8.33 -16.33 -13.50
C ASN A 84 -7.93 -16.98 -12.16
N LYS A 85 -6.87 -16.48 -11.53
CA LYS A 85 -6.48 -16.89 -10.17
C LYS A 85 -7.19 -16.00 -9.15
N PRO A 86 -7.70 -16.58 -8.05
CA PRO A 86 -8.36 -15.80 -7.01
C PRO A 86 -7.37 -14.88 -6.29
N VAL A 87 -7.76 -13.64 -6.08
CA VAL A 87 -7.07 -12.64 -5.27
C VAL A 87 -8.01 -12.24 -4.14
N ILE A 88 -7.50 -12.21 -2.90
CA ILE A 88 -8.22 -11.71 -1.73
C ILE A 88 -7.53 -10.47 -1.21
N ALA A 89 -8.27 -9.38 -1.09
CA ALA A 89 -7.83 -8.17 -0.40
C ALA A 89 -8.51 -8.06 0.96
N SER A 90 -7.72 -7.63 1.94
CA SER A 90 -8.14 -7.48 3.33
C SER A 90 -7.99 -6.02 3.75
N CYS A 91 -9.01 -5.48 4.38
CA CYS A 91 -9.03 -4.13 4.94
C CYS A 91 -9.58 -4.15 6.36
N LEU A 92 -9.09 -3.26 7.23
CA LEU A 92 -9.70 -3.00 8.54
C LEU A 92 -10.55 -1.76 8.46
N HIS A 93 -11.75 -1.82 9.02
CA HIS A 93 -12.65 -0.68 9.14
C HIS A 93 -12.88 -0.34 10.61
N THR A 94 -12.66 0.93 10.95
CA THR A 94 -12.96 1.48 12.28
C THR A 94 -13.20 2.99 12.17
N ASP A 95 -14.07 3.55 12.98
CA ASP A 95 -14.37 5.00 13.03
C ASP A 95 -14.66 5.64 11.66
N GLY A 96 -15.35 4.93 10.75
CA GLY A 96 -15.64 5.42 9.40
C GLY A 96 -14.44 5.50 8.46
N LYS A 97 -13.28 4.97 8.86
CA LYS A 97 -12.06 4.89 8.04
C LYS A 97 -11.73 3.44 7.70
N SER A 98 -11.19 3.24 6.51
CA SER A 98 -10.74 1.94 6.03
C SER A 98 -9.23 1.95 5.82
N TYR A 99 -8.56 0.92 6.33
CA TYR A 99 -7.12 0.74 6.23
C TYR A 99 -6.83 -0.54 5.46
N PHE A 100 -6.06 -0.42 4.38
CA PHE A 100 -5.67 -1.57 3.57
C PHE A 100 -4.58 -2.38 4.29
N LEU A 101 -4.78 -3.70 4.42
CA LEU A 101 -3.80 -4.59 5.04
C LEU A 101 -2.92 -5.28 4.00
N ASN A 102 -3.54 -6.02 3.10
CA ASN A 102 -2.86 -6.77 2.05
C ASN A 102 -3.82 -7.14 0.91
N ALA A 103 -3.25 -7.55 -0.21
CA ALA A 103 -3.93 -8.34 -1.22
C ALA A 103 -3.04 -9.54 -1.57
N GLU A 104 -3.58 -10.76 -1.44
CA GLU A 104 -2.85 -11.99 -1.70
C GLU A 104 -3.49 -12.77 -2.85
N GLU A 105 -2.67 -13.21 -3.81
CA GLU A 105 -3.08 -14.22 -4.79
C GLU A 105 -3.15 -15.58 -4.12
N CYS A 106 -4.32 -16.22 -4.17
CA CYS A 106 -4.57 -17.53 -3.61
C CYS A 106 -4.28 -18.63 -4.65
N GLY A 107 -3.58 -19.68 -4.22
CA GLY A 107 -3.11 -20.76 -5.10
C GLY A 107 -4.21 -21.54 -5.84
N ARG A 108 -3.78 -22.34 -6.83
CA ARG A 108 -4.58 -23.06 -7.85
C ARG A 108 -5.59 -24.13 -7.36
N ASN A 109 -5.96 -24.16 -6.09
CA ASN A 109 -7.03 -25.04 -5.63
C ASN A 109 -8.40 -24.50 -6.07
N LYS A 110 -9.46 -25.34 -6.03
CA LYS A 110 -10.84 -24.92 -6.33
C LYS A 110 -11.10 -23.54 -5.70
N LYS A 111 -11.58 -22.58 -6.49
CA LYS A 111 -11.68 -21.14 -6.16
C LYS A 111 -12.19 -20.87 -4.74
N GLN A 112 -13.24 -21.57 -4.31
CA GLN A 112 -13.81 -21.41 -2.96
C GLN A 112 -12.87 -21.91 -1.85
N GLN A 113 -12.15 -23.00 -2.07
CA GLN A 113 -11.22 -23.56 -1.08
C GLN A 113 -9.94 -22.74 -0.95
N SER A 114 -9.44 -22.17 -2.05
CA SER A 114 -8.27 -21.29 -2.01
C SER A 114 -8.58 -19.96 -1.33
N ILE A 115 -9.77 -19.39 -1.58
CA ILE A 115 -10.27 -18.22 -0.87
C ILE A 115 -10.39 -18.50 0.64
N ALA A 116 -11.11 -19.54 1.05
CA ALA A 116 -11.30 -19.86 2.48
C ALA A 116 -9.97 -20.03 3.24
N LYS A 117 -8.97 -20.67 2.60
CA LYS A 117 -7.62 -20.82 3.17
C LYS A 117 -6.90 -19.48 3.35
N CYS A 118 -7.04 -18.57 2.39
CA CYS A 118 -6.46 -17.23 2.48
C CYS A 118 -7.12 -16.41 3.59
N LEU A 119 -8.45 -16.42 3.68
CA LEU A 119 -9.19 -15.73 4.76
C LEU A 119 -8.71 -16.22 6.13
N GLN A 120 -8.65 -17.54 6.32
CA GLN A 120 -8.19 -18.13 7.57
C GLN A 120 -6.74 -17.74 7.90
N LYS A 121 -5.84 -17.79 6.91
CA LYS A 121 -4.44 -17.38 7.05
C LYS A 121 -4.33 -15.89 7.44
N ASN A 122 -5.09 -15.01 6.81
CA ASN A 122 -5.09 -13.58 7.09
C ASN A 122 -5.59 -13.29 8.52
N GLN A 123 -6.69 -13.90 8.94
CA GLN A 123 -7.21 -13.80 10.30
C GLN A 123 -6.18 -14.29 11.33
N LEU A 124 -5.56 -15.45 11.11
CA LEU A 124 -4.50 -15.99 11.99
C LEU A 124 -3.27 -15.07 12.05
N ASN A 125 -2.84 -14.54 10.91
CA ASN A 125 -1.70 -13.63 10.86
C ASN A 125 -1.99 -12.32 11.60
N TRP A 126 -3.21 -11.80 11.48
CA TRP A 126 -3.64 -10.62 12.20
C TRP A 126 -3.67 -10.89 13.71
N LEU A 127 -4.33 -11.96 14.17
CA LEU A 127 -4.34 -12.35 15.58
C LEU A 127 -2.92 -12.50 16.15
N ARG A 128 -2.00 -13.10 15.39
CA ARG A 128 -0.58 -13.23 15.79
C ARG A 128 0.13 -11.88 15.92
N ARG A 129 -0.18 -10.91 15.06
CA ARG A 129 0.39 -9.55 15.15
C ARG A 129 -0.17 -8.79 16.35
N SER A 130 -1.47 -8.90 16.60
CA SER A 130 -2.12 -8.25 17.74
C SER A 130 -1.67 -8.81 19.09
N ILE A 131 -1.32 -10.10 19.17
CA ILE A 131 -0.81 -10.74 20.40
C ILE A 131 0.66 -10.38 20.67
N LYS A 132 1.50 -10.21 19.64
CA LYS A 132 2.93 -9.87 19.81
C LYS A 132 3.19 -8.42 20.24
N GLN A 133 2.16 -7.57 20.27
CA GLN A 133 2.26 -6.17 20.69
C GLN A 133 1.83 -5.94 22.16
N LYS A 134 1.57 -7.00 22.92
CA LYS A 134 1.41 -6.98 24.38
C LYS A 134 2.62 -7.61 25.06
#